data_AF-A0A2N5UUB4-F1
#
_entry.id   AF-A0A2N5UUB4-F1
#
_cell.length_a   1.000
_cell.length_b   1.000
_cell.length_c   1.000
_cell.angle_alpha   90.00
_cell.angle_beta   90.00
_cell.angle_gamma   90.00
#
_symmetry.space_group_name_H-M   'P 1'
#
loop_
_entity.id
_entity.type
_entity.pdbx_description
1 polymer ?
#
loop_
_entity_poly.entity_id
_entity_poly.type
_entity_poly.pdbx_seq_one_letter_code
_entity_poly.pdbx_strand_id
1 'polypeptide(L)'
;MLKVDGSYHPHHLITRIISPIQYCVRMAFLYLNLDCSPPPPDLPISVPSPYSSVILQNLLQDNLANMWTYTTESDKINTPFSAMRAWQHLMASVTMYEGLPETTFWADTDYKQLSIDGHTITLPQIEKTIQRTFERVGTLMEDLTKGAPLPRFDRSKYTDPPDCTDVGFNYLVASDSYHSQFGPDFLLTTWLKRGDPASYTLGGGRGWNHGKIWDWLDLSDELTKALYFCFHCGCGQPARGTEEESIKIVNTPESPRSIFWRANTFMVRTTYHKTQAITGYGKNRAVFLPGWLSQHLHNYLAYIRPGLQGCPLGAGACPAILHFAY
;
A
#
# COMPACT_ATOMS: atom_id res chain seq x y z
N MET A 1 10.56 -38.84 -0.19
CA MET A 1 10.22 -37.39 -0.15
C MET A 1 10.50 -36.73 -1.48
N LEU A 2 11.66 -37.00 -2.08
CA LEU A 2 11.87 -36.84 -3.52
C LEU A 2 11.33 -38.06 -4.26
N LYS A 3 10.70 -37.82 -5.40
CA LYS A 3 10.37 -38.83 -6.41
C LYS A 3 11.62 -39.11 -7.25
N VAL A 4 11.54 -40.16 -8.06
CA VAL A 4 12.63 -40.61 -8.95
C VAL A 4 13.02 -39.53 -9.98
N ASP A 5 12.07 -38.67 -10.34
CA ASP A 5 12.26 -37.54 -11.27
C ASP A 5 12.88 -36.28 -10.61
N GLY A 6 13.23 -36.35 -9.32
CA GLY A 6 13.76 -35.21 -8.57
C GLY A 6 12.70 -34.20 -8.12
N SER A 7 11.42 -34.45 -8.37
CA SER A 7 10.33 -33.62 -7.83
C SER A 7 10.02 -34.00 -6.38
N TYR A 8 9.50 -33.08 -5.59
CA TYR A 8 8.97 -33.41 -4.26
C TYR A 8 7.61 -34.12 -4.37
N HIS A 9 7.29 -34.99 -3.41
CA HIS A 9 5.91 -35.41 -3.22
C HIS A 9 5.07 -34.21 -2.75
N PRO A 10 3.76 -34.16 -3.09
CA PRO A 10 2.90 -33.06 -2.69
C PRO A 10 2.98 -32.78 -1.18
N HIS A 11 3.17 -31.51 -0.83
CA HIS A 11 3.35 -31.05 0.55
C HIS A 11 2.22 -31.53 1.47
N HIS A 12 0.97 -31.53 1.01
CA HIS A 12 -0.18 -31.96 1.81
C HIS A 12 -0.10 -33.44 2.22
N LEU A 13 0.54 -34.29 1.41
CA LEU A 13 0.77 -35.70 1.77
C LEU A 13 1.86 -35.82 2.85
N ILE A 14 2.95 -35.07 2.69
CA ILE A 14 4.07 -35.10 3.64
C ILE A 14 3.66 -34.50 4.99
N THR A 15 3.02 -33.32 4.99
CA THR A 15 2.57 -32.66 6.22
C THR A 15 1.53 -33.50 6.97
N ARG A 16 0.64 -34.21 6.26
CA ARG A 16 -0.34 -35.14 6.86
C ARG A 16 0.32 -36.33 7.54
N ILE A 17 1.52 -36.74 7.12
CA ILE A 17 2.28 -37.83 7.73
C ILE A 17 3.14 -37.30 8.90
N ILE A 18 3.83 -36.17 8.73
CA ILE A 18 4.75 -35.63 9.74
C ILE A 18 4.00 -35.10 10.96
N SER A 19 2.84 -34.45 10.78
CA SER A 19 2.11 -33.80 11.88
C SER A 19 1.64 -34.79 12.98
N PRO A 20 1.02 -35.95 12.66
CA PRO A 20 0.68 -36.95 13.67
C PRO A 20 1.91 -37.53 14.39
N ILE A 21 3.01 -37.76 13.66
CA ILE A 21 4.24 -38.29 14.26
C ILE A 21 4.82 -37.27 15.26
N GLN A 22 4.83 -35.98 14.91
CA GLN A 22 5.28 -34.94 15.83
C GLN A 22 4.41 -34.88 17.10
N TYR A 23 3.10 -35.01 16.94
CA TYR A 23 2.18 -35.06 18.08
C TYR A 23 2.49 -36.27 18.99
N CYS A 24 2.62 -37.47 18.42
CA CYS A 24 2.95 -38.68 19.17
C CYS A 24 4.30 -38.57 19.90
N VAL A 25 5.33 -38.00 19.25
CA VAL A 25 6.65 -37.80 19.87
C VAL A 25 6.54 -36.83 21.06
N ARG A 26 5.86 -35.70 20.92
CA ARG A 26 5.66 -34.75 22.03
C ARG A 26 4.89 -35.39 23.19
N MET A 27 3.84 -36.16 22.89
CA MET A 27 3.08 -36.89 23.91
C MET A 27 3.94 -37.93 24.62
N ALA A 28 4.76 -38.70 23.90
CA ALA A 28 5.67 -39.68 24.49
C ALA A 28 6.68 -39.03 25.45
N PHE A 29 7.24 -37.87 25.09
CA PHE A 29 8.15 -37.12 25.96
C PHE A 29 7.44 -36.52 27.18
N LEU A 30 6.17 -36.10 27.06
CA LEU A 30 5.36 -35.71 28.23
C LEU A 30 5.15 -36.88 29.20
N TYR A 31 4.83 -38.07 28.69
CA TYR A 31 4.72 -39.28 29.53
C TYR A 31 6.05 -39.68 30.16
N LEU A 32 7.15 -39.58 29.42
CA LEU A 32 8.50 -39.79 29.97
C LEU A 32 8.80 -38.83 31.12
N ASN A 33 8.43 -37.55 30.97
CA ASN A 33 8.64 -36.56 32.01
C ASN A 33 7.87 -36.91 33.30
N LEU A 34 6.64 -37.38 33.17
CA LEU A 34 5.82 -37.83 34.30
C LEU A 34 6.38 -39.09 34.96
N ASP A 35 6.88 -40.05 34.17
CA ASP A 35 7.41 -41.33 34.67
C ASP A 35 8.81 -41.22 35.31
N CYS A 36 9.64 -40.29 34.82
CA CYS A 36 10.98 -40.04 35.36
C CYS A 36 11.02 -38.92 36.42
N SER A 37 9.92 -38.19 36.64
CA SER A 37 9.85 -37.19 37.71
C SER A 37 9.73 -37.86 39.08
N PRO A 38 10.36 -37.30 40.13
CA PRO A 38 10.20 -37.84 41.47
C PRO A 38 8.71 -37.80 41.88
N PRO A 39 8.17 -38.89 42.45
CA PRO A 39 6.79 -38.90 42.88
C PRO A 39 6.57 -37.88 44.00
N PRO A 40 5.33 -37.36 44.17
CA PRO A 40 4.97 -36.55 45.32
C PRO A 40 5.32 -37.27 46.65
N PRO A 41 5.61 -36.53 47.73
CA PRO A 41 6.07 -37.10 49.01
C PRO A 41 5.14 -38.18 49.58
N ASP A 42 3.86 -38.13 49.22
CA ASP A 42 2.79 -38.93 49.78
C ASP A 42 2.45 -40.18 48.95
N LEU A 43 3.19 -40.46 47.87
CA LEU A 43 2.97 -41.61 46.98
C LEU A 43 4.16 -42.60 47.02
N PRO A 44 3.90 -43.91 46.89
CA PRO A 44 4.96 -44.90 46.86
C PRO A 44 5.90 -44.68 45.68
N ILE A 45 7.19 -44.95 45.89
CA ILE A 45 8.23 -44.84 44.87
C ILE A 45 7.87 -45.75 43.69
N SER A 46 7.47 -45.16 42.57
CA SER A 46 7.27 -45.88 41.31
C SER A 46 8.63 -46.09 40.64
N VAL A 47 8.94 -47.34 40.31
CA VAL A 47 10.09 -47.65 39.44
C VAL A 47 9.74 -47.18 38.03
N PRO A 48 10.55 -46.32 37.40
CA PRO A 48 10.31 -45.90 36.03
C PRO A 48 10.21 -47.11 35.11
N SER A 49 9.38 -47.00 34.07
CA SER A 49 9.29 -48.04 33.05
C SER A 49 10.68 -48.36 32.48
N PRO A 50 11.01 -49.64 32.20
CA PRO A 50 12.30 -50.00 31.59
C PRO A 50 12.53 -49.27 30.26
N TYR A 51 11.47 -48.89 29.55
CA TYR A 51 11.57 -48.07 28.34
C TYR A 51 11.95 -46.61 28.63
N SER A 52 11.45 -46.04 29.72
CA SER A 52 11.76 -44.67 30.15
C SER A 52 13.23 -44.53 30.52
N SER A 53 13.78 -45.51 31.24
CA SER A 53 15.21 -45.56 31.59
C SER A 53 16.10 -45.65 30.35
N VAL A 54 15.72 -46.44 29.35
CA VAL A 54 16.47 -46.56 28.08
C VAL A 54 16.43 -45.26 27.27
N ILE A 55 15.29 -44.57 27.23
CA ILE A 55 15.16 -43.28 26.53
C ILE A 55 15.99 -42.21 27.24
N LEU A 56 15.91 -42.14 28.57
CA LEU A 56 16.68 -41.18 29.36
C LEU A 56 18.19 -41.36 29.13
N GLN A 57 18.67 -42.61 29.13
CA GLN A 57 20.08 -42.92 28.92
C GLN A 57 20.53 -42.68 27.48
N ASN A 58 19.84 -43.28 26.50
CA ASN A 58 20.32 -43.31 25.11
C ASN A 58 19.99 -42.06 24.30
N LEU A 59 18.88 -41.36 24.60
CA LEU A 59 18.43 -40.19 23.85
C LEU A 59 18.69 -38.88 24.60
N LEU A 60 18.58 -38.89 25.94
CA LEU A 60 18.69 -37.67 26.76
C LEU A 60 19.99 -37.57 27.58
N GLN A 61 20.90 -38.55 27.45
CA GLN A 61 22.21 -38.56 28.13
C GLN A 61 22.07 -38.43 29.66
N ASP A 62 21.14 -39.18 30.24
CA ASP A 62 20.83 -39.18 31.68
C ASP A 62 20.41 -37.82 32.25
N ASN A 63 20.00 -36.88 31.39
CA ASN A 63 19.55 -35.55 31.79
C ASN A 63 18.17 -35.23 31.22
N LEU A 64 17.14 -35.32 32.06
CA LEU A 64 15.75 -35.09 31.69
C LEU A 64 15.49 -33.68 31.11
N ALA A 65 16.30 -32.68 31.48
CA ALA A 65 16.17 -31.32 30.93
C ALA A 65 16.49 -31.26 29.42
N ASN A 66 17.28 -32.20 28.90
CA ASN A 66 17.58 -32.31 27.47
C ASN A 66 16.34 -32.65 26.62
N MET A 67 15.26 -33.12 27.24
CA MET A 67 13.98 -33.32 26.57
C MET A 67 13.50 -32.04 25.87
N TRP A 68 13.66 -30.89 26.50
CA TRP A 68 13.26 -29.62 25.90
C TRP A 68 14.12 -29.29 24.70
N THR A 69 15.43 -29.51 24.78
CA THR A 69 16.33 -29.35 23.64
C THR A 69 15.99 -30.30 22.48
N TYR A 70 15.52 -31.52 22.78
CA TYR A 70 15.12 -32.51 21.77
C TYR A 70 13.78 -32.16 21.09
N THR A 71 12.85 -31.57 21.83
CA THR A 71 11.47 -31.27 21.38
C THR A 71 11.28 -29.82 20.89
N THR A 72 12.21 -28.93 21.18
CA THR A 72 12.21 -27.54 20.69
C THR A 72 13.02 -27.38 19.42
N GLU A 73 12.71 -26.37 18.62
CA GLU A 73 13.51 -25.96 17.46
C GLU A 73 14.84 -25.40 17.98
N SER A 74 15.84 -26.26 18.18
CA SER A 74 17.19 -25.79 18.47
C SER A 74 18.09 -26.05 17.26
N ASP A 75 18.61 -24.99 16.66
CA ASP A 75 19.63 -25.04 15.60
C ASP A 75 20.97 -25.61 16.09
N LYS A 76 21.06 -25.92 17.39
CA LYS A 76 22.29 -26.31 18.08
C LYS A 76 22.50 -27.82 18.11
N ILE A 77 21.44 -28.63 17.97
CA ILE A 77 21.52 -30.10 18.04
C ILE A 77 20.67 -30.72 16.93
N ASN A 78 21.30 -31.53 16.07
CA ASN A 78 20.62 -32.27 15.01
C ASN A 78 20.00 -33.55 15.58
N THR A 79 18.71 -33.51 15.90
CA THR A 79 17.94 -34.65 16.38
C THR A 79 17.01 -35.16 15.27
N PRO A 80 16.58 -36.43 15.30
CA PRO A 80 15.55 -36.92 14.37
C PRO A 80 14.29 -36.04 14.35
N PHE A 81 13.92 -35.48 15.51
CA PHE A 81 12.78 -34.56 15.62
C PHE A 81 13.03 -33.20 14.96
N SER A 82 14.22 -32.62 15.10
CA SER A 82 14.57 -31.37 14.43
C SER A 82 14.67 -31.54 12.91
N ALA A 83 15.19 -32.69 12.44
CA ALA A 83 15.17 -33.04 11.02
C ALA A 83 13.74 -33.12 10.46
N MET A 84 12.81 -33.79 11.14
CA MET A 84 11.40 -33.86 10.72
C MET A 84 10.74 -32.49 10.63
N ARG A 85 11.04 -31.59 11.55
CA ARG A 85 10.55 -30.20 11.53
C ARG A 85 11.17 -29.39 10.40
N ALA A 86 12.48 -29.52 10.17
CA ALA A 86 13.16 -28.87 9.06
C ALA A 86 12.54 -29.25 7.71
N TRP A 87 12.19 -30.54 7.54
CA TRP A 87 11.44 -31.00 6.36
C TRP A 87 10.04 -30.40 6.24
N GLN A 88 9.31 -30.27 7.35
CA GLN A 88 8.00 -29.62 7.34
C GLN A 88 8.10 -28.14 6.96
N HIS A 89 9.07 -27.42 7.53
CA HIS A 89 9.33 -26.01 7.22
C HIS A 89 9.74 -25.82 5.76
N LEU A 90 10.68 -26.63 5.25
CA LEU A 90 11.08 -26.61 3.85
C LEU A 90 9.88 -26.83 2.92
N MET A 91 9.02 -27.82 3.22
CA MET A 91 7.85 -28.11 2.40
C MET A 91 6.80 -27.00 2.46
N ALA A 92 6.60 -26.37 3.62
CA ALA A 92 5.74 -25.20 3.76
C ALA A 92 6.28 -24.02 2.95
N SER A 93 7.59 -23.74 3.02
CA SER A 93 8.25 -22.72 2.21
C SER A 93 8.12 -23.01 0.71
N VAL A 94 8.46 -24.22 0.28
CA VAL A 94 8.28 -24.69 -1.09
C VAL A 94 6.83 -24.48 -1.54
N THR A 95 5.84 -24.80 -0.72
CA THR A 95 4.42 -24.58 -1.09
C THR A 95 4.03 -23.12 -1.22
N MET A 96 4.52 -22.27 -0.32
CA MET A 96 4.20 -20.85 -0.33
C MET A 96 4.92 -20.08 -1.44
N TYR A 97 6.07 -20.59 -1.89
CA TYR A 97 6.97 -19.86 -2.79
C TYR A 97 7.19 -20.54 -4.15
N GLU A 98 6.84 -21.81 -4.34
CA GLU A 98 6.68 -22.43 -5.67
C GLU A 98 5.34 -21.98 -6.27
N GLY A 99 5.26 -20.68 -6.59
CA GLY A 99 4.29 -20.22 -7.57
C GLY A 99 4.63 -20.79 -8.95
N LEU A 100 3.61 -20.93 -9.81
CA LEU A 100 3.86 -21.08 -11.25
C LEU A 100 4.82 -19.96 -11.71
N PRO A 101 5.65 -20.20 -12.73
CA PRO A 101 6.50 -19.15 -13.28
C PRO A 101 5.66 -17.90 -13.55
N GLU A 102 6.23 -16.75 -13.18
CA GLU A 102 5.56 -15.46 -13.26
C GLU A 102 5.00 -15.30 -14.68
N THR A 103 3.71 -15.00 -14.80
CA THR A 103 3.06 -14.78 -16.10
C THR A 103 3.61 -13.56 -16.82
N THR A 104 4.39 -12.75 -16.08
CA THR A 104 5.10 -11.58 -16.56
C THR A 104 6.52 -11.95 -16.97
N PHE A 105 6.83 -11.87 -18.26
CA PHE A 105 8.18 -12.14 -18.77
C PHE A 105 8.52 -11.22 -19.95
N TRP A 106 9.81 -10.99 -20.16
CA TRP A 106 10.30 -10.30 -21.35
C TRP A 106 10.13 -11.19 -22.57
N ALA A 107 9.33 -10.73 -23.53
CA ALA A 107 9.03 -11.43 -24.78
C ALA A 107 10.14 -11.27 -25.83
N ASP A 108 11.11 -10.40 -25.58
CA ASP A 108 12.25 -10.13 -26.45
C ASP A 108 13.58 -10.05 -25.67
N THR A 109 14.69 -10.25 -26.38
CA THR A 109 16.05 -10.17 -25.82
C THR A 109 16.50 -8.75 -25.52
N ASP A 110 15.86 -7.76 -26.16
CA ASP A 110 16.23 -6.34 -26.04
C ASP A 110 15.47 -5.64 -24.89
N TYR A 111 14.64 -6.38 -24.15
CA TYR A 111 13.83 -5.88 -23.04
C TYR A 111 12.90 -4.72 -23.42
N LYS A 112 12.26 -4.81 -24.60
CA LYS A 112 11.31 -3.80 -25.11
C LYS A 112 9.87 -4.28 -25.13
N GLN A 113 9.63 -5.57 -24.95
CA GLN A 113 8.31 -6.20 -24.99
C GLN A 113 8.10 -7.03 -23.73
N LEU A 114 7.09 -6.67 -22.96
CA LEU A 114 6.69 -7.36 -21.75
C LEU A 114 5.39 -8.13 -22.01
N SER A 115 5.41 -9.44 -21.82
CA SER A 115 4.20 -10.27 -21.86
C SER A 115 3.64 -10.36 -20.45
N ILE A 116 2.37 -9.97 -20.25
CA ILE A 116 1.63 -10.09 -18.99
C ILE A 116 0.30 -10.75 -19.30
N ASP A 117 0.01 -11.91 -18.71
CA ASP A 117 -1.28 -12.61 -18.81
C ASP A 117 -1.80 -12.80 -20.26
N GLY A 118 -0.90 -13.04 -21.21
CA GLY A 118 -1.23 -13.22 -22.63
C GLY A 118 -1.34 -11.91 -23.43
N HIS A 119 -1.11 -10.76 -22.82
CA HIS A 119 -1.02 -9.46 -23.47
C HIS A 119 0.45 -9.04 -23.64
N THR A 120 0.82 -8.59 -24.83
CA THR A 120 2.15 -8.02 -25.08
C THR A 120 2.08 -6.50 -25.02
N ILE A 121 2.83 -5.91 -24.10
CA ILE A 121 3.00 -4.47 -23.92
C ILE A 121 4.41 -4.09 -24.38
N THR A 122 4.51 -3.10 -25.25
CA THR A 122 5.79 -2.61 -25.77
C THR A 122 6.18 -1.27 -25.13
N LEU A 123 7.47 -0.99 -24.99
CA LEU A 123 7.95 0.31 -24.48
C LEU A 123 7.36 1.51 -25.26
N PRO A 124 7.28 1.51 -26.61
CA PRO A 124 6.63 2.60 -27.34
C PRO A 124 5.15 2.79 -27.00
N GLN A 125 4.43 1.72 -26.67
CA GLN A 125 3.05 1.83 -26.20
C GLN A 125 2.97 2.47 -24.81
N ILE A 126 3.92 2.16 -23.92
CA ILE A 126 3.99 2.79 -22.59
C ILE A 126 4.28 4.28 -22.74
N GLU A 127 5.29 4.66 -23.52
CA GLU A 127 5.61 6.07 -23.82
C GLU A 127 4.40 6.82 -24.38
N LYS A 128 3.75 6.24 -25.39
CA LYS A 128 2.56 6.81 -26.02
C LYS A 128 1.38 6.92 -25.04
N THR A 129 1.23 5.97 -24.13
CA THR A 129 0.18 6.00 -23.10
C THR A 129 0.44 7.12 -22.11
N ILE A 130 1.67 7.25 -21.61
CA ILE A 130 2.07 8.35 -20.72
C ILE A 130 1.80 9.71 -21.39
N GLN A 131 2.24 9.87 -22.64
CA GLN A 131 2.01 11.11 -23.40
C GLN A 131 0.52 11.41 -23.60
N ARG A 132 -0.28 10.41 -24.00
CA ARG A 132 -1.73 10.58 -24.15
C ARG A 132 -2.41 10.92 -22.85
N THR A 133 -1.98 10.35 -21.73
CA THR A 133 -2.57 10.68 -20.43
C THR A 133 -2.23 12.12 -20.03
N PHE A 134 -1.02 12.61 -20.32
CA PHE A 134 -0.67 14.02 -20.13
C PHE A 134 -1.59 14.96 -20.95
N GLU A 135 -1.85 14.64 -22.21
CA GLU A 135 -2.79 15.39 -23.05
C GLU A 135 -4.24 15.30 -22.52
N ARG A 136 -4.64 14.12 -22.07
CA ARG A 136 -5.96 13.84 -21.51
C ARG A 136 -6.25 14.66 -20.25
N VAL A 137 -5.25 14.92 -19.40
CA VAL A 137 -5.39 15.82 -18.23
C VAL A 137 -5.84 17.22 -18.67
N GLY A 138 -5.29 17.74 -19.76
CA GLY A 138 -5.69 19.03 -20.33
C GLY A 138 -7.15 19.02 -20.77
N THR A 139 -7.55 18.01 -21.56
CA THR A 139 -8.95 17.86 -22.00
C THR A 139 -9.92 17.71 -20.83
N LEU A 140 -9.59 16.87 -19.85
CA LEU A 140 -10.41 16.69 -18.65
C LEU A 140 -10.55 17.98 -17.84
N MET A 141 -9.48 18.79 -17.76
CA MET A 141 -9.52 20.10 -17.10
C MET A 141 -10.47 21.08 -17.83
N GLU A 142 -10.42 21.12 -19.17
CA GLU A 142 -11.34 21.92 -19.98
C GLU A 142 -12.79 21.45 -19.83
N ASP A 143 -13.01 20.13 -19.87
CA ASP A 143 -14.31 19.52 -19.68
C ASP A 143 -14.87 19.77 -18.28
N LEU A 144 -14.02 19.72 -17.25
CA LEU A 144 -14.42 19.96 -15.86
C LEU A 144 -14.74 21.41 -15.60
N THR A 145 -14.04 22.35 -16.23
CA THR A 145 -14.32 23.78 -16.09
C THR A 145 -15.47 24.23 -16.96
N LYS A 146 -15.91 23.44 -17.93
CA LYS A 146 -16.96 23.79 -18.92
C LYS A 146 -16.68 25.15 -19.57
N GLY A 147 -15.41 25.40 -19.86
CA GLY A 147 -14.90 26.64 -20.42
C GLY A 147 -14.86 27.83 -19.46
N ALA A 148 -15.12 27.66 -18.15
CA ALA A 148 -14.93 28.69 -17.13
C ALA A 148 -13.45 29.06 -17.00
N PRO A 149 -13.07 30.34 -17.20
CA PRO A 149 -11.68 30.75 -17.07
C PRO A 149 -11.26 30.67 -15.60
N LEU A 150 -10.32 29.78 -15.30
CA LEU A 150 -9.70 29.74 -13.98
C LEU A 150 -8.71 30.90 -13.80
N PRO A 151 -8.51 31.39 -12.56
CA PRO A 151 -7.50 32.41 -12.30
C PRO A 151 -6.11 31.94 -12.74
N ARG A 152 -5.33 32.86 -13.29
CA ARG A 152 -3.94 32.58 -13.66
C ARG A 152 -3.15 32.25 -12.40
N PHE A 153 -2.42 31.13 -12.43
CA PHE A 153 -1.52 30.76 -11.35
C PHE A 153 -0.26 31.61 -11.37
N ASP A 154 -0.30 32.75 -10.67
CA ASP A 154 0.89 33.56 -10.41
C ASP A 154 1.76 32.89 -9.34
N ARG A 155 2.66 32.04 -9.80
CA ARG A 155 3.60 31.25 -9.00
C ARG A 155 4.37 32.08 -7.96
N SER A 156 4.64 33.36 -8.25
CA SER A 156 5.38 34.26 -7.36
C SER A 156 4.60 34.69 -6.11
N LYS A 157 3.26 34.54 -6.16
CA LYS A 157 2.35 34.92 -5.07
C LYS A 157 2.09 33.78 -4.09
N TYR A 158 2.51 32.57 -4.43
CA TYR A 158 2.32 31.40 -3.59
C TYR A 158 3.60 31.04 -2.85
N THR A 159 3.48 30.85 -1.54
CA THR A 159 4.57 30.44 -0.64
C THR A 159 4.15 29.20 0.14
N ASP A 160 5.13 28.43 0.61
CA ASP A 160 4.88 27.23 1.40
C ASP A 160 6.03 26.92 2.38
N PRO A 161 6.01 27.51 3.58
CA PRO A 161 6.90 27.19 4.68
C PRO A 161 6.88 25.68 5.03
N PRO A 162 8.00 24.96 4.86
CA PRO A 162 8.05 23.50 5.08
C PRO A 162 8.04 23.12 6.57
N ASP A 163 8.38 24.07 7.43
CA ASP A 163 8.53 23.97 8.87
C ASP A 163 7.22 24.21 9.63
N CYS A 164 6.21 24.76 8.97
CA CYS A 164 4.88 24.91 9.56
C CYS A 164 4.18 23.55 9.69
N THR A 165 3.87 23.19 10.94
CA THR A 165 3.20 21.94 11.33
C THR A 165 1.76 22.16 11.79
N ASP A 166 1.20 23.36 11.64
CA ASP A 166 -0.16 23.68 12.07
C ASP A 166 -1.17 22.80 11.36
N VAL A 167 -2.16 22.28 12.10
CA VAL A 167 -3.20 21.40 11.55
C VAL A 167 -4.02 22.17 10.51
N GLY A 168 -4.29 21.55 9.36
CA GLY A 168 -4.99 22.15 8.24
C GLY A 168 -4.11 23.02 7.32
N PHE A 169 -2.83 23.21 7.65
CA PHE A 169 -1.93 24.05 6.86
C PHE A 169 -1.53 23.42 5.52
N ASN A 170 -1.47 24.27 4.49
CA ASN A 170 -0.87 24.00 3.18
C ASN A 170 -0.46 25.32 2.49
N TYR A 171 0.04 25.23 1.25
CA TYR A 171 0.45 26.40 0.46
C TYR A 171 -0.68 27.42 0.18
N LEU A 172 -1.95 27.00 0.15
CA LEU A 172 -3.09 27.91 -0.05
C LEU A 172 -3.32 28.74 1.22
N VAL A 173 -3.26 28.11 2.40
CA VAL A 173 -3.34 28.79 3.70
C VAL A 173 -2.17 29.76 3.88
N ALA A 174 -0.95 29.34 3.54
CA ALA A 174 0.22 30.23 3.61
C ALA A 174 0.10 31.45 2.67
N SER A 175 -0.67 31.31 1.59
CA SER A 175 -0.85 32.34 0.55
C SER A 175 -2.22 33.01 0.62
N ASP A 176 -2.91 32.95 1.77
CA ASP A 176 -4.30 33.38 1.93
C ASP A 176 -4.51 34.86 1.55
N SER A 177 -3.56 35.74 1.89
CA SER A 177 -3.59 37.16 1.51
C SER A 177 -3.75 37.41 0.00
N TYR A 178 -3.29 36.47 -0.84
CA TYR A 178 -3.48 36.51 -2.28
C TYR A 178 -4.65 35.61 -2.72
N HIS A 179 -4.78 34.41 -2.17
CA HIS A 179 -5.74 33.43 -2.67
C HIS A 179 -7.19 33.73 -2.27
N SER A 180 -7.41 34.36 -1.11
CA SER A 180 -8.75 34.71 -0.59
C SER A 180 -9.56 35.59 -1.55
N GLN A 181 -8.93 36.33 -2.46
CA GLN A 181 -9.62 37.16 -3.46
C GLN A 181 -10.50 36.36 -4.44
N PHE A 182 -10.27 35.06 -4.59
CA PHE A 182 -11.04 34.20 -5.49
C PHE A 182 -12.19 33.48 -4.78
N GLY A 183 -12.03 33.18 -3.48
CA GLY A 183 -12.99 32.43 -2.67
C GLY A 183 -13.08 30.93 -3.03
N PRO A 184 -13.60 30.07 -2.11
CA PRO A 184 -13.69 28.63 -2.33
C PRO A 184 -14.68 28.24 -3.43
N ASP A 185 -15.74 29.04 -3.62
CA ASP A 185 -16.80 28.77 -4.60
C ASP A 185 -16.54 29.45 -5.95
N PHE A 186 -15.29 29.81 -6.27
CA PHE A 186 -14.95 30.56 -7.49
C PHE A 186 -15.53 29.92 -8.75
N LEU A 187 -15.32 28.60 -8.92
CA LEU A 187 -15.77 27.89 -10.12
C LEU A 187 -17.30 27.88 -10.21
N LEU A 188 -17.98 27.59 -9.09
CA LEU A 188 -19.43 27.53 -9.01
C LEU A 188 -20.08 28.89 -9.30
N THR A 189 -19.59 29.94 -8.65
CA THR A 189 -20.06 31.31 -8.85
C THR A 189 -19.80 31.77 -10.29
N THR A 190 -18.70 31.34 -10.91
CA THR A 190 -18.39 31.64 -12.31
C THR A 190 -19.36 30.96 -13.27
N TRP A 191 -19.74 29.70 -13.04
CA TRP A 191 -20.77 29.04 -13.86
C TRP A 191 -22.12 29.72 -13.76
N LEU A 192 -22.57 30.02 -12.53
CA LEU A 192 -23.85 30.67 -12.29
C LEU A 192 -23.92 32.04 -12.97
N LYS A 193 -22.85 32.84 -12.89
CA LYS A 193 -22.74 34.14 -13.59
C LYS A 193 -22.80 34.01 -15.11
N ARG A 194 -22.38 32.88 -15.66
CA ARG A 194 -22.37 32.60 -17.10
C ARG A 194 -23.65 31.91 -17.60
N GLY A 195 -24.70 31.90 -16.78
CA GLY A 195 -25.98 31.31 -17.16
C GLY A 195 -25.99 29.79 -17.08
N ASP A 196 -25.16 29.21 -16.21
CA ASP A 196 -25.12 27.77 -15.96
C ASP A 196 -24.90 26.92 -17.23
N PRO A 197 -23.68 26.99 -17.82
CA PRO A 197 -23.41 26.46 -19.16
C PRO A 197 -23.61 24.95 -19.31
N ALA A 198 -23.66 24.19 -18.21
CA ALA A 198 -23.88 22.74 -18.21
C ALA A 198 -25.21 22.33 -17.56
N SER A 199 -26.08 23.30 -17.24
CA SER A 199 -27.40 23.07 -16.65
C SER A 199 -27.32 22.29 -15.31
N TYR A 200 -26.38 22.68 -14.45
CA TYR A 200 -26.22 22.18 -13.08
C TYR A 200 -27.38 22.57 -12.16
N THR A 201 -28.18 23.57 -12.53
CA THR A 201 -29.37 24.00 -11.84
C THR A 201 -30.63 23.58 -12.61
N LEU A 202 -31.68 23.25 -11.87
CA LEU A 202 -33.00 23.02 -12.43
C LEU A 202 -33.63 24.39 -12.72
N GLY A 203 -33.98 24.63 -13.98
CA GLY A 203 -34.52 25.92 -14.44
C GLY A 203 -35.66 26.45 -13.58
N GLY A 204 -35.75 27.78 -13.47
CA GLY A 204 -36.78 28.45 -12.66
C GLY A 204 -36.55 28.37 -11.14
N GLY A 205 -35.30 28.20 -10.69
CA GLY A 205 -34.95 28.20 -9.26
C GLY A 205 -35.36 26.92 -8.52
N ARG A 206 -35.55 25.81 -9.23
CA ARG A 206 -36.08 24.54 -8.68
C ARG A 206 -35.02 23.66 -7.99
N GLY A 207 -33.83 24.20 -7.73
CA GLY A 207 -32.74 23.47 -7.06
C GLY A 207 -31.68 22.95 -8.04
N TRP A 208 -30.98 21.88 -7.64
CA TRP A 208 -29.81 21.35 -8.36
C TRP A 208 -30.16 20.17 -9.25
N ASN A 209 -29.50 20.10 -10.41
CA ASN A 209 -29.59 18.97 -11.31
C ASN A 209 -28.59 17.89 -10.87
N HIS A 210 -29.05 16.99 -10.00
CA HIS A 210 -28.22 15.93 -9.44
C HIS A 210 -27.55 15.05 -10.50
N GLY A 211 -28.21 14.75 -11.62
CA GLY A 211 -27.60 13.96 -12.69
C GLY A 211 -26.38 14.64 -13.31
N LYS A 212 -26.47 15.95 -13.57
CA LYS A 212 -25.33 16.72 -14.10
C LYS A 212 -24.21 16.93 -13.10
N ILE A 213 -24.55 16.97 -11.81
CA ILE A 213 -23.56 16.99 -10.74
C ILE A 213 -22.83 15.64 -10.67
N TRP A 214 -23.53 14.52 -10.79
CA TRP A 214 -22.90 13.19 -10.84
C TRP A 214 -21.97 13.05 -12.04
N ASP A 215 -22.42 13.43 -13.24
CA ASP A 215 -21.57 13.45 -14.45
C ASP A 215 -20.27 14.25 -14.21
N TRP A 216 -20.36 15.34 -13.43
CA TRP A 216 -19.22 16.20 -13.11
C TRP A 216 -18.31 15.61 -12.03
N LEU A 217 -18.87 14.94 -11.02
CA LEU A 217 -18.11 14.18 -10.03
C LEU A 217 -17.32 13.04 -10.69
N ASP A 218 -17.94 12.29 -11.61
CA ASP A 218 -17.28 11.24 -12.38
C ASP A 218 -16.13 11.79 -13.23
N LEU A 219 -16.31 12.95 -13.87
CA LEU A 219 -15.23 13.62 -14.59
C LEU A 219 -14.08 14.04 -13.66
N SER A 220 -14.38 14.44 -12.43
CA SER A 220 -13.38 14.82 -11.43
C SER A 220 -12.56 13.62 -10.97
N ASP A 221 -13.19 12.45 -10.85
CA ASP A 221 -12.51 11.19 -10.58
C ASP A 221 -11.58 10.79 -11.71
N GLU A 222 -12.04 10.91 -12.96
CA GLU A 222 -11.20 10.62 -14.12
C GLU A 222 -10.00 11.57 -14.20
N LEU A 223 -10.17 12.87 -13.91
CA LEU A 223 -9.05 13.80 -13.81
C LEU A 223 -8.08 13.40 -12.71
N THR A 224 -8.61 13.02 -11.55
CA THR A 224 -7.82 12.58 -10.39
C THR A 224 -6.97 11.35 -10.72
N LYS A 225 -7.57 10.33 -11.33
CA LYS A 225 -6.87 9.13 -11.80
C LYS A 225 -5.78 9.48 -12.82
N ALA A 226 -6.09 10.38 -13.77
CA ALA A 226 -5.13 10.82 -14.77
C ALA A 226 -3.96 11.60 -14.16
N LEU A 227 -4.22 12.52 -13.23
CA LEU A 227 -3.19 13.27 -12.49
C LEU A 227 -2.30 12.32 -11.68
N TYR A 228 -2.89 11.35 -11.00
CA TYR A 228 -2.15 10.32 -10.24
C TYR A 228 -1.28 9.47 -11.17
N PHE A 229 -1.82 8.98 -12.29
CA PHE A 229 -1.04 8.22 -13.27
C PHE A 229 0.15 9.04 -13.82
N CYS A 230 -0.07 10.31 -14.12
CA CYS A 230 0.96 11.24 -14.58
C CYS A 230 2.06 11.45 -13.53
N PHE A 231 1.68 11.53 -12.26
CA PHE A 231 2.63 11.57 -11.14
C PHE A 231 3.41 10.25 -11.02
N HIS A 232 2.70 9.13 -10.94
CA HIS A 232 3.24 7.80 -10.67
C HIS A 232 4.17 7.30 -11.77
N CYS A 233 3.78 7.45 -13.04
CA CYS A 233 4.55 6.96 -14.19
C CYS A 233 5.44 8.03 -14.81
N GLY A 234 5.10 9.31 -14.65
CA GLY A 234 5.72 10.41 -15.41
C GLY A 234 6.71 11.26 -14.63
N CYS A 235 6.73 11.20 -13.30
CA CYS A 235 7.55 12.11 -12.47
C CYS A 235 8.76 11.42 -11.81
N GLY A 236 9.22 10.30 -12.36
CA GLY A 236 10.37 9.54 -11.86
C GLY A 236 9.95 8.16 -11.36
N GLN A 237 10.76 7.55 -10.48
CA GLN A 237 10.39 6.24 -9.93
C GLN A 237 9.05 6.36 -9.14
N PRO A 238 8.15 5.38 -9.20
CA PRO A 238 6.99 5.38 -8.31
C PRO A 238 7.40 5.06 -6.87
N ALA A 239 6.67 5.60 -5.89
CA ALA A 239 6.77 5.09 -4.52
C ALA A 239 5.93 3.81 -4.41
N ARG A 240 6.10 3.04 -3.33
CA ARG A 240 5.26 1.84 -3.18
C ARG A 240 3.81 2.24 -2.92
N GLY A 241 2.85 1.39 -3.29
CA GLY A 241 1.42 1.67 -3.11
C GLY A 241 1.09 2.18 -1.71
N THR A 242 1.59 1.51 -0.66
CA THR A 242 1.37 1.91 0.74
C THR A 242 1.99 3.27 1.12
N GLU A 243 3.04 3.71 0.43
CA GLU A 243 3.66 5.02 0.64
C GLU A 243 2.87 6.12 -0.09
N GLU A 244 2.30 5.82 -1.26
CA GLU A 244 1.49 6.76 -2.04
C GLU A 244 0.07 6.92 -1.48
N GLU A 245 -0.50 5.85 -0.90
CA GLU A 245 -1.77 5.89 -0.15
C GLU A 245 -1.71 6.85 1.05
N SER A 246 -0.50 7.13 1.55
CA SER A 246 -0.28 8.02 2.71
C SER A 246 -0.10 9.49 2.33
N ILE A 247 -0.18 9.86 1.04
CA ILE A 247 0.03 11.23 0.59
C ILE A 247 -1.08 12.13 1.16
N LYS A 248 -0.70 13.29 1.73
CA LYS A 248 -1.58 14.30 2.35
C LYS A 248 -1.44 15.68 1.70
N ILE A 249 -2.53 16.41 1.47
CA ILE A 249 -2.49 17.82 1.00
C ILE A 249 -2.19 18.77 2.16
N VAL A 250 -2.83 18.52 3.30
CA VAL A 250 -2.77 19.37 4.50
C VAL A 250 -2.09 18.62 5.62
N ASN A 251 -1.54 19.36 6.58
CA ASN A 251 -1.06 18.77 7.82
C ASN A 251 -2.26 18.22 8.62
N THR A 252 -2.11 17.02 9.18
CA THR A 252 -3.06 16.42 10.12
C THR A 252 -2.43 16.37 11.51
N PRO A 253 -3.19 16.12 12.59
CA PRO A 253 -2.63 15.99 13.94
C PRO A 253 -1.55 14.91 14.05
N GLU A 254 -1.63 13.86 13.24
CA GLU A 254 -0.78 12.67 13.29
C GLU A 254 0.45 12.78 12.38
N SER A 255 0.38 13.55 11.28
CA SER A 255 1.51 13.69 10.37
C SER A 255 1.44 14.96 9.50
N PRO A 256 2.60 15.50 9.08
CA PRO A 256 2.63 16.61 8.14
C PRO A 256 2.09 16.21 6.76
N ARG A 257 1.79 17.23 5.95
CA ARG A 257 1.43 17.08 4.54
C ARG A 257 2.57 16.45 3.73
N SER A 258 2.20 15.89 2.59
CA SER A 258 3.11 15.31 1.60
C SER A 258 3.31 16.23 0.40
N ILE A 259 2.36 17.11 0.10
CA ILE A 259 2.44 18.01 -1.05
C ILE A 259 2.97 19.36 -0.59
N PHE A 260 4.06 19.80 -1.23
CA PHE A 260 4.73 21.07 -0.94
C PHE A 260 4.90 21.89 -2.21
N TRP A 261 4.76 23.20 -2.10
CA TRP A 261 5.11 24.13 -3.17
C TRP A 261 6.57 24.60 -3.02
N ARG A 262 7.43 24.30 -4.01
CA ARG A 262 8.88 24.56 -3.94
C ARG A 262 9.41 25.05 -5.27
N ALA A 263 10.09 26.20 -5.27
CA ALA A 263 10.81 26.71 -6.45
C ALA A 263 9.98 26.65 -7.75
N ASN A 264 8.73 27.12 -7.70
CA ASN A 264 7.78 27.16 -8.82
C ASN A 264 7.24 25.80 -9.31
N THR A 265 7.38 24.73 -8.53
CA THR A 265 6.81 23.41 -8.83
C THR A 265 6.27 22.74 -7.55
N PHE A 266 5.34 21.80 -7.70
CA PHE A 266 4.96 20.93 -6.60
C PHE A 266 5.99 19.82 -6.38
N MET A 267 6.34 19.63 -5.11
CA MET A 267 7.11 18.51 -4.61
C MET A 267 6.18 17.58 -3.82
N VAL A 268 6.15 16.30 -4.16
CA VAL A 268 5.48 15.25 -3.39
C VAL A 268 6.53 14.52 -2.57
N ARG A 269 6.37 14.55 -1.25
CA ARG A 269 7.22 13.84 -0.29
C ARG A 269 6.48 12.63 0.25
N THR A 270 7.07 11.45 0.08
CA THR A 270 6.64 10.22 0.73
C THR A 270 7.71 9.72 1.70
N THR A 271 7.30 8.97 2.73
CA THR A 271 8.21 8.39 3.71
C THR A 271 8.20 6.88 3.58
N TYR A 272 9.38 6.31 3.35
CA TYR A 272 9.59 4.88 3.15
C TYR A 272 9.70 4.12 4.48
N HIS A 273 8.89 3.07 4.67
CA HIS A 273 8.69 2.41 5.97
C HIS A 273 9.39 1.04 6.17
N LYS A 274 10.07 0.42 5.17
CA LYS A 274 10.53 -0.98 5.33
C LYS A 274 11.52 -1.24 6.49
N THR A 275 12.25 -0.22 6.95
CA THR A 275 13.20 -0.33 8.09
C THR A 275 12.78 0.48 9.30
N GLN A 276 11.62 1.16 9.26
CA GLN A 276 11.20 2.04 10.35
C GLN A 276 10.87 1.25 11.63
N ALA A 277 10.33 0.03 11.50
CA ALA A 277 10.12 -0.87 12.63
C ALA A 277 11.43 -1.30 13.32
N ILE A 278 12.56 -1.27 12.61
CA ILE A 278 13.87 -1.71 13.12
C ILE A 278 14.73 -0.52 13.59
N THR A 279 14.65 0.61 12.88
CA THR A 279 15.55 1.75 13.06
C THR A 279 14.88 2.99 13.66
N GLY A 280 13.55 3.03 13.72
CA GLY A 280 12.78 4.20 14.16
C GLY A 280 12.71 5.35 13.16
N TYR A 281 13.46 5.29 12.05
CA TYR A 281 13.54 6.39 11.06
C TYR A 281 13.18 5.90 9.65
N GLY A 282 12.18 6.55 9.04
CA GLY A 282 11.84 6.37 7.62
C GLY A 282 12.73 7.21 6.70
N LYS A 283 13.00 6.72 5.49
CA LYS A 283 13.74 7.50 4.47
C LYS A 283 12.76 8.38 3.71
N ASN A 284 13.07 9.68 3.61
CA ASN A 284 12.28 10.59 2.80
C ASN A 284 12.59 10.41 1.33
N ARG A 285 11.54 10.41 0.53
CA ARG A 285 11.60 10.45 -0.93
C ARG A 285 10.87 11.70 -1.39
N ALA A 286 11.48 12.44 -2.31
CA ALA A 286 10.88 13.64 -2.90
C ALA A 286 10.84 13.50 -4.42
N VAL A 287 9.68 13.80 -4.99
CA VAL A 287 9.43 13.82 -6.44
C VAL A 287 8.91 15.20 -6.81
N PHE A 288 9.50 15.80 -7.85
CA PHE A 288 9.06 17.10 -8.35
C PHE A 288 8.21 16.93 -9.61
N LEU A 289 7.08 17.63 -9.64
CA LEU A 289 6.19 17.61 -10.79
C LEU A 289 6.74 18.53 -11.90
N PRO A 290 6.53 18.21 -13.17
CA PRO A 290 6.74 19.16 -14.25
C PRO A 290 5.90 20.43 -14.03
N GLY A 291 6.36 21.58 -14.54
CA GLY A 291 5.68 22.86 -14.33
C GLY A 291 4.24 22.91 -14.88
N TRP A 292 3.97 22.19 -15.96
CA TRP A 292 2.63 22.09 -16.54
C TRP A 292 1.72 21.19 -15.69
N LEU A 293 2.21 20.05 -15.17
CA LEU A 293 1.44 19.20 -14.25
C LEU A 293 1.17 19.92 -12.94
N SER A 294 2.13 20.72 -12.47
CA SER A 294 1.96 21.58 -11.30
C SER A 294 0.86 22.61 -11.49
N GLN A 295 0.70 23.15 -12.70
CA GLN A 295 -0.41 24.05 -13.04
C GLN A 295 -1.76 23.33 -12.90
N HIS A 296 -1.89 22.13 -13.45
CA HIS A 296 -3.13 21.37 -13.37
C HIS A 296 -3.44 20.93 -11.94
N LEU A 297 -2.44 20.50 -11.17
CA LEU A 297 -2.61 20.17 -9.77
C LEU A 297 -3.04 21.39 -8.94
N HIS A 298 -2.46 22.57 -9.19
CA HIS A 298 -2.90 23.82 -8.56
C HIS A 298 -4.37 24.09 -8.88
N ASN A 299 -4.75 24.08 -10.16
CA ASN A 299 -6.11 24.35 -10.60
C ASN A 299 -7.12 23.39 -9.97
N TYR A 300 -6.75 22.11 -9.88
CA TYR A 300 -7.55 21.10 -9.21
C TYR A 300 -7.73 21.39 -7.72
N LEU A 301 -6.63 21.60 -6.99
CA LEU A 301 -6.66 21.81 -5.54
C LEU A 301 -7.31 23.13 -5.12
N ALA A 302 -7.12 24.19 -5.90
CA ALA A 302 -7.52 25.55 -5.55
C ALA A 302 -8.95 25.90 -5.99
N TYR A 303 -9.46 25.31 -7.09
CA TYR A 303 -10.72 25.74 -7.68
C TYR A 303 -11.71 24.60 -7.97
N ILE A 304 -11.24 23.42 -8.37
CA ILE A 304 -12.14 22.29 -8.67
C ILE A 304 -12.56 21.59 -7.39
N ARG A 305 -11.60 21.18 -6.56
CA ARG A 305 -11.85 20.44 -5.31
C ARG A 305 -12.72 21.24 -4.33
N PRO A 306 -12.49 22.54 -4.08
CA PRO A 306 -13.39 23.34 -3.25
C PRO A 306 -14.80 23.46 -3.85
N GLY A 307 -14.92 23.59 -5.19
CA GLY A 307 -16.20 23.57 -5.88
C GLY A 307 -16.98 22.26 -5.71
N LEU A 308 -16.29 21.11 -5.58
CA LEU A 308 -16.93 19.83 -5.23
C LEU A 308 -17.55 19.92 -3.84
N GLN A 309 -16.79 20.44 -2.87
CA GLN A 309 -17.22 20.55 -1.46
C GLN A 309 -18.38 21.53 -1.27
N GLY A 310 -18.46 22.60 -2.08
CA GLY A 310 -19.57 23.56 -2.07
C GLY A 310 -20.86 23.05 -2.73
N CYS A 311 -20.82 21.92 -3.44
CA CYS A 311 -22.00 21.34 -4.09
C CYS A 311 -22.85 20.52 -3.09
N PRO A 312 -24.19 20.56 -3.11
CA PRO A 312 -25.04 19.87 -2.13
C PRO A 312 -24.86 18.34 -2.08
N LEU A 313 -24.31 17.73 -3.13
CA LEU A 313 -23.94 16.31 -3.12
C LEU A 313 -22.49 16.06 -2.67
N GLY A 314 -21.60 17.03 -2.80
CA GLY A 314 -20.17 16.85 -2.54
C GLY A 314 -19.78 16.87 -1.05
N ALA A 315 -20.70 17.25 -0.17
CA ALA A 315 -20.52 17.09 1.28
C ALA A 315 -20.47 15.61 1.74
N GLY A 316 -20.90 14.66 0.90
CA GLY A 316 -20.88 13.22 1.21
C GLY A 316 -20.47 12.28 0.06
N ALA A 317 -20.24 12.78 -1.15
CA ALA A 317 -19.99 11.98 -2.35
C ALA A 317 -18.68 12.33 -3.07
N CYS A 318 -17.63 12.75 -2.34
CA CYS A 318 -16.30 12.88 -2.93
C CYS A 318 -15.71 11.47 -3.11
N PRO A 319 -15.51 10.98 -4.35
CA PRO A 319 -15.15 9.58 -4.55
C PRO A 319 -13.70 9.29 -4.15
N ALA A 320 -13.48 8.02 -3.82
CA ALA A 320 -12.52 7.54 -2.84
C ALA A 320 -11.06 7.44 -3.31
N ILE A 321 -10.67 8.05 -4.43
CA ILE A 321 -9.32 7.85 -5.01
C ILE A 321 -8.31 8.93 -4.58
N LEU A 322 -8.78 9.99 -3.91
CA LEU A 322 -7.95 10.92 -3.14
C LEU A 322 -8.53 11.16 -1.75
N HIS A 323 -8.74 10.07 -0.99
CA HIS A 323 -8.83 10.17 0.48
C HIS A 323 -7.45 10.57 1.02
N PHE A 324 -7.12 11.84 0.84
CA PHE A 324 -6.26 12.58 1.74
C PHE A 324 -6.92 12.48 3.12
N ALA A 325 -6.40 11.60 3.97
CA ALA A 325 -6.89 11.43 5.33
C ALA A 325 -6.95 12.81 6.04
N TYR A 326 -8.04 13.01 6.79
CA TYR A 326 -8.15 14.07 7.78
C TYR A 326 -6.99 14.03 8.77
#